data_AF-A0A6I5CKH5-F1
#
_entry.id   AF-A0A6I5CKH5-F1
#
_cell.length_a   1.000
_cell.length_b   1.000
_cell.length_c   1.000
_cell.angle_alpha   90.00
_cell.angle_beta   90.00
_cell.angle_gamma   90.00
#
_symmetry.space_group_name_H-M   'P 1'
#
loop_
_entity.id
_entity.type
_entity.pdbx_description
1 polymer ?
#
loop_
_entity_poly.entity_id
_entity_poly.type
_entity_poly.pdbx_seq_one_letter_code
_entity_poly.pdbx_strand_id
1 'polypeptide(L)'
;PGPQSVPAAGHLAPPHADPPVPQLLPRPPRGFTGRGPELAALGRAVTATDAPVCLITGAAGVGKTAFALHWAHQHGAAFPDGRLFADLRGFSDTPAPDAGTVLREFLLALGVAPQRVPETTA
;
A
#
# COMPACT_ATOMS: atom_id res chain seq x y z
N PRO A 1 -47.59 37.81 19.13
CA PRO A 1 -46.35 38.07 18.37
C PRO A 1 -45.22 37.16 18.90
N GLY A 2 -44.93 36.07 18.19
CA GLY A 2 -44.10 34.95 18.66
C GLY A 2 -42.59 35.18 18.55
N PRO A 3 -41.78 34.30 19.18
CA PRO A 3 -40.33 34.32 19.01
C PRO A 3 -39.96 33.82 17.61
N GLN A 4 -39.10 34.57 16.94
CA GLN A 4 -38.65 34.30 15.59
C GLN A 4 -37.40 33.41 15.67
N SER A 5 -37.58 32.15 15.30
CA SER A 5 -36.53 31.14 15.21
C SER A 5 -35.56 31.50 14.08
N VAL A 6 -34.30 31.77 14.43
CA VAL A 6 -33.21 31.91 13.46
C VAL A 6 -32.96 30.53 12.85
N PRO A 7 -32.87 30.37 11.52
CA PRO A 7 -32.50 29.10 10.94
C PRO A 7 -31.07 28.77 11.36
N ALA A 8 -30.88 27.63 12.01
CA ALA A 8 -29.56 27.09 12.30
C ALA A 8 -28.84 26.92 10.97
N ALA A 9 -27.77 27.70 10.77
CA ALA A 9 -26.89 27.55 9.63
C ALA A 9 -26.44 26.09 9.59
N GLY A 10 -26.88 25.37 8.55
CA GLY A 10 -26.43 24.00 8.33
C GLY A 10 -24.93 23.99 8.37
N HIS A 11 -24.38 23.18 9.27
CA HIS A 11 -22.96 22.87 9.27
C HIS A 11 -22.68 22.24 7.90
N LEU A 12 -22.19 23.04 6.96
CA LEU A 12 -21.62 22.56 5.71
C LEU A 12 -20.52 21.61 6.13
N ALA A 13 -20.82 20.31 6.08
CA ALA A 13 -19.81 19.28 6.24
C ALA A 13 -18.68 19.65 5.27
N PRO A 14 -17.41 19.68 5.75
CA PRO A 14 -16.30 19.98 4.87
C PRO A 14 -16.38 19.05 3.65
N PRO A 15 -16.03 19.53 2.45
CA PRO A 15 -15.98 18.66 1.27
C PRO A 15 -15.20 17.41 1.67
N HIS A 16 -15.79 16.23 1.45
CA HIS A 16 -15.13 14.96 1.72
C HIS A 16 -13.85 14.95 0.89
N ALA A 17 -12.73 15.31 1.52
CA ALA A 17 -11.42 15.21 0.91
C ALA A 17 -11.25 13.73 0.56
N ASP A 18 -10.92 13.46 -0.70
CA ASP A 18 -10.63 12.09 -1.12
C ASP A 18 -9.61 11.49 -0.15
N PRO A 19 -9.80 10.22 0.26
CA PRO A 19 -8.84 9.57 1.14
C PRO A 19 -7.44 9.63 0.52
N PRO A 20 -6.38 9.82 1.33
CA PRO A 20 -5.03 9.91 0.80
C PRO A 20 -4.69 8.61 0.05
N VAL A 21 -4.19 8.74 -1.17
CA VAL A 21 -3.70 7.60 -1.96
C VAL A 21 -2.38 7.13 -1.35
N PRO A 22 -2.30 5.92 -0.76
CA PRO A 22 -1.10 5.48 -0.06
C PRO A 22 0.07 5.27 -1.02
N GLN A 23 1.24 5.81 -0.64
CA GLN A 23 2.51 5.63 -1.37
C GLN A 23 3.58 5.13 -0.41
N LEU A 24 3.46 3.87 0.02
CA LEU A 24 4.32 3.28 1.05
C LEU A 24 5.59 2.64 0.50
N LEU A 25 5.81 2.68 -0.82
CA LEU A 25 7.00 2.09 -1.41
C LEU A 25 8.27 2.78 -0.88
N PRO A 26 9.25 2.01 -0.36
CA PRO A 26 10.59 2.51 -0.11
C PRO A 26 11.19 3.16 -1.36
N ARG A 27 12.21 3.99 -1.15
CA ARG A 27 12.93 4.66 -2.23
C ARG A 27 13.32 3.66 -3.33
N PRO A 28 13.16 4.01 -4.62
CA PRO A 28 13.59 3.13 -5.70
C PRO A 28 15.08 2.78 -5.56
N PRO A 29 15.47 1.53 -5.83
CA PRO A 29 16.87 1.13 -5.78
C PRO A 29 17.69 1.91 -6.80
N ARG A 30 18.89 2.34 -6.41
CA ARG A 30 19.84 3.00 -7.33
C ARG A 30 20.64 1.96 -8.10
N GLY A 31 20.93 2.24 -9.37
CA GLY A 31 21.79 1.39 -10.19
C GLY A 31 21.20 0.02 -10.54
N PHE A 32 19.86 -0.09 -10.62
CA PHE A 32 19.20 -1.32 -11.03
C PHE A 32 19.48 -1.60 -12.53
N THR A 33 20.11 -2.73 -12.84
CA THR A 33 20.48 -3.11 -14.21
C THR A 33 20.24 -4.60 -14.46
N GLY A 34 20.10 -4.98 -15.73
CA GLY A 34 19.78 -6.36 -16.12
C GLY A 34 18.34 -6.75 -15.76
N ARG A 35 18.06 -8.06 -15.74
CA ARG A 35 16.75 -8.64 -15.35
C ARG A 35 15.55 -8.36 -16.27
N GLY A 36 15.80 -7.93 -17.51
CA GLY A 36 14.75 -7.70 -18.50
C GLY A 36 13.80 -8.89 -18.71
N PRO A 37 14.31 -10.12 -18.89
CA PRO A 37 13.46 -11.31 -19.02
C PRO A 37 12.55 -11.55 -17.79
N GLU A 38 13.09 -11.39 -16.59
CA GLU A 38 12.36 -11.55 -15.33
C GLU A 38 11.31 -10.44 -15.14
N LEU A 39 11.62 -9.18 -15.48
CA LEU A 39 10.65 -8.08 -15.47
C LEU A 39 9.51 -8.33 -16.44
N ALA A 40 9.80 -8.83 -17.65
CA ALA A 40 8.79 -9.19 -18.62
C ALA A 40 7.93 -10.37 -18.15
N ALA A 41 8.52 -11.34 -17.45
CA ALA A 41 7.79 -12.46 -16.86
C ALA A 41 6.84 -11.99 -15.74
N LEU A 42 7.32 -11.11 -14.84
CA LEU A 42 6.48 -10.51 -13.81
C LEU A 42 5.34 -9.68 -14.42
N GLY A 43 5.63 -8.88 -15.45
CA GLY A 43 4.63 -8.11 -16.18
C GLY A 43 3.49 -8.97 -16.74
N ARG A 44 3.81 -10.13 -17.33
CA ARG A 44 2.78 -11.08 -17.80
C ARG A 44 2.01 -11.72 -16.65
N ALA A 45 2.69 -12.06 -15.55
CA ALA A 45 2.06 -12.71 -14.40
C ALA A 45 1.05 -11.78 -13.71
N VAL A 46 1.36 -10.48 -13.58
CA VAL A 46 0.45 -9.52 -12.92
C VAL A 46 -0.78 -9.16 -13.76
N THR A 47 -0.79 -9.48 -15.04
CA THR A 47 -1.95 -9.27 -15.92
C THR A 47 -2.73 -10.55 -16.19
N ALA A 48 -2.32 -11.68 -15.60
CA ALA A 48 -2.90 -12.98 -15.91
C ALA A 48 -4.29 -13.19 -15.26
N THR A 49 -4.56 -12.51 -14.14
CA THR A 49 -5.83 -12.56 -13.42
C THR A 49 -6.12 -11.19 -12.80
N ASP A 50 -7.34 -10.98 -12.28
CA ASP A 50 -7.74 -9.70 -11.65
C ASP A 50 -7.00 -9.40 -10.33
N ALA A 51 -6.53 -10.44 -9.61
CA ALA A 51 -5.82 -10.31 -8.34
C ALA A 51 -4.68 -11.35 -8.23
N PRO A 52 -3.59 -11.20 -9.00
CA PRO A 52 -2.52 -12.19 -9.06
C PRO A 52 -1.59 -12.10 -7.86
N VAL A 53 -1.16 -13.25 -7.36
CA VAL A 53 -0.10 -13.37 -6.35
C VAL A 53 1.19 -13.82 -7.02
N CYS A 54 2.24 -13.02 -6.91
CA CYS A 54 3.54 -13.29 -7.51
C CYS A 54 4.60 -13.55 -6.43
N LEU A 55 5.31 -14.68 -6.52
CA LEU A 55 6.43 -15.03 -5.64
C LEU A 55 7.77 -14.80 -6.35
N ILE A 56 8.62 -13.94 -5.80
CA ILE A 56 9.98 -13.72 -6.28
C ILE A 56 10.94 -14.52 -5.40
N THR A 57 11.63 -15.51 -5.97
CA THR A 57 12.59 -16.37 -5.27
C THR A 57 14.02 -16.18 -5.77
N GLY A 58 14.99 -16.65 -4.99
CA GLY A 58 16.41 -16.53 -5.30
C GLY A 58 17.27 -16.42 -4.05
N ALA A 59 18.59 -16.54 -4.24
CA ALA A 59 19.56 -16.54 -3.15
C ALA A 59 19.46 -15.28 -2.24
N ALA A 60 19.99 -15.41 -1.02
CA ALA A 60 20.16 -14.25 -0.14
C ALA A 60 21.01 -13.18 -0.85
N GLY A 61 20.67 -11.90 -0.67
CA GLY A 61 21.42 -10.80 -1.28
C GLY A 61 21.26 -10.60 -2.80
N VAL A 62 20.57 -11.48 -3.53
CA VAL A 62 20.42 -11.37 -5.01
C VAL A 62 19.60 -10.15 -5.49
N GLY A 63 19.01 -9.39 -4.56
CA GLY A 63 18.26 -8.17 -4.87
C GLY A 63 16.77 -8.36 -5.14
N LYS A 64 16.12 -9.39 -4.57
CA LYS A 64 14.67 -9.64 -4.74
C LYS A 64 13.80 -8.43 -4.40
N THR A 65 14.07 -7.80 -3.25
CA THR A 65 13.37 -6.59 -2.82
C THR A 65 13.62 -5.43 -3.79
N ALA A 66 14.87 -5.24 -4.23
CA ALA A 66 15.19 -4.23 -5.24
C ALA A 66 14.47 -4.49 -6.57
N PHE A 67 14.38 -5.74 -7.03
CA PHE A 67 13.63 -6.14 -8.22
C PHE A 67 12.13 -5.79 -8.08
N ALA A 68 11.51 -6.17 -6.96
CA ALA A 68 10.10 -5.87 -6.69
C ALA A 68 9.84 -4.36 -6.64
N LEU A 69 10.68 -3.60 -5.93
CA LEU A 69 10.54 -2.14 -5.84
C LEU A 69 10.76 -1.47 -7.18
N HIS A 70 11.77 -1.89 -7.95
CA HIS A 70 12.01 -1.34 -9.27
C HIS A 70 10.79 -1.53 -10.17
N TRP A 71 10.22 -2.73 -10.20
CA TRP A 71 9.01 -3.01 -10.97
C TRP A 71 7.82 -2.16 -10.49
N ALA A 72 7.58 -2.10 -9.17
CA ALA A 72 6.45 -1.38 -8.58
C ALA A 72 6.53 0.15 -8.79
N HIS A 73 7.74 0.72 -8.81
CA HIS A 73 7.94 2.13 -9.14
C HIS A 73 7.61 2.44 -10.60
N GLN A 74 7.99 1.56 -11.53
CA GLN A 74 7.74 1.72 -12.97
C GLN A 74 6.26 1.54 -13.35
N HIS A 75 5.49 0.79 -12.58
CA HIS A 75 4.09 0.46 -12.88
C HIS A 75 3.06 1.22 -12.03
N GLY A 76 3.44 2.37 -11.46
CA GLY A 76 2.56 3.14 -10.58
C GLY A 76 1.22 3.53 -11.22
N ALA A 77 1.18 3.77 -12.54
CA ALA A 77 -0.04 4.11 -13.26
C ALA A 77 -1.09 2.99 -13.29
N ALA A 78 -0.69 1.73 -13.10
CA ALA A 78 -1.61 0.60 -13.02
C ALA A 78 -2.30 0.46 -11.65
N PHE A 79 -1.83 1.20 -10.65
CA PHE A 79 -2.35 1.16 -9.27
C PHE A 79 -2.69 2.58 -8.80
N PRO A 80 -3.72 3.21 -9.39
CA PRO A 80 -4.12 4.58 -9.05
C PRO A 80 -4.60 4.71 -7.60
N ASP A 81 -5.13 3.62 -7.03
CA ASP A 81 -5.62 3.55 -5.66
C ASP A 81 -4.50 3.46 -4.61
N GLY A 82 -3.25 3.37 -5.06
CA GLY A 82 -2.08 3.42 -4.21
C GLY A 82 -1.35 2.08 -4.08
N ARG A 83 -0.24 2.12 -3.35
CA ARG A 83 0.73 1.03 -3.23
C ARG A 83 1.16 0.88 -1.78
N LEU A 84 0.94 -0.32 -1.26
CA LEU A 84 1.26 -0.68 0.11
C LEU A 84 2.52 -1.56 0.14
N PHE A 85 3.33 -1.41 1.18
CA PHE A 85 4.55 -2.19 1.37
C PHE A 85 4.73 -2.49 2.85
N ALA A 86 5.07 -3.74 3.17
CA ALA A 86 5.46 -4.16 4.51
C ALA A 86 6.81 -4.87 4.44
N ASP A 87 7.75 -4.42 5.26
CA ASP A 87 9.00 -5.15 5.49
C ASP A 87 8.77 -6.21 6.58
N LEU A 88 8.66 -7.46 6.14
CA LEU A 88 8.48 -8.61 7.03
C LEU A 88 9.79 -9.11 7.64
N ARG A 89 10.92 -8.44 7.41
CA ARG A 89 12.18 -8.66 8.16
C ARG A 89 12.70 -10.10 8.17
N GLY A 90 12.35 -10.92 7.17
CA GLY A 90 12.56 -12.37 7.18
C GLY A 90 14.01 -12.87 7.24
N PHE A 91 15.00 -11.98 7.11
CA PHE A 91 16.43 -12.28 7.26
C PHE A 91 17.16 -11.27 8.17
N SER A 92 16.45 -10.63 9.10
CA SER A 92 17.04 -9.67 10.04
C SER A 92 17.00 -10.19 11.48
N ASP A 93 17.89 -9.69 12.34
CA ASP A 93 17.89 -9.97 13.78
C ASP A 93 16.68 -9.35 14.51
N THR A 94 15.93 -8.47 13.83
CA THR A 94 14.72 -7.86 14.36
C THR A 94 13.50 -8.72 14.02
N PRO A 95 12.61 -9.01 14.98
CA PRO A 95 11.38 -9.74 14.71
C PRO A 95 10.53 -9.07 13.61
N ALA A 96 9.91 -9.91 12.78
CA ALA A 96 8.89 -9.48 11.84
C ALA A 96 7.69 -8.87 12.59
N PRO A 97 7.06 -7.82 12.05
CA PRO A 97 5.77 -7.38 12.58
C PRO A 97 4.75 -8.50 12.45
N ASP A 98 3.84 -8.62 13.41
CA ASP A 98 2.70 -9.52 13.31
C ASP A 98 1.70 -9.04 12.25
N ALA A 99 0.86 -9.96 11.76
CA ALA A 99 -0.10 -9.67 10.70
C ALA A 99 -1.12 -8.58 11.10
N GLY A 100 -1.52 -8.52 12.37
CA GLY A 100 -2.46 -7.52 12.88
C GLY A 100 -1.87 -6.11 12.85
N THR A 101 -0.59 -5.97 13.24
CA THR A 101 0.15 -4.71 13.13
C THR A 101 0.22 -4.23 11.67
N VAL A 102 0.61 -5.11 10.74
CA VAL A 102 0.70 -4.75 9.30
C VAL A 102 -0.67 -4.36 8.75
N LEU A 103 -1.72 -5.13 9.07
CA LEU A 103 -3.08 -4.83 8.63
C LEU A 103 -3.56 -3.47 9.14
N ARG A 104 -3.33 -3.18 10.42
CA ARG A 104 -3.68 -1.89 11.03
C ARG A 104 -2.98 -0.73 10.30
N GLU A 105 -1.69 -0.84 10.02
CA GLU A 105 -0.94 0.18 9.30
C GLU A 105 -1.50 0.42 7.89
N PHE A 106 -1.85 -0.65 7.17
CA PHE A 106 -2.45 -0.56 5.84
C PHE A 106 -3.83 0.08 5.84
N LEU A 107 -4.70 -0.29 6.78
CA LEU A 107 -6.04 0.30 6.90
C LEU A 107 -5.96 1.80 7.19
N LEU A 108 -5.06 2.21 8.08
CA LEU A 108 -4.82 3.62 8.36
C LEU A 108 -4.29 4.36 7.12
N ALA A 109 -3.36 3.75 6.37
CA ALA A 109 -2.82 4.32 5.15
C ALA A 109 -3.88 4.47 4.04
N LEU A 110 -4.88 3.59 4.01
CA LEU A 110 -6.04 3.66 3.12
C LEU A 110 -7.13 4.64 3.59
N GLY A 111 -6.91 5.38 4.69
CA GLY A 111 -7.84 6.38 5.20
C GLY A 111 -8.97 5.80 6.09
N VAL A 112 -8.86 4.56 6.54
CA VAL A 112 -9.80 4.00 7.52
C VAL A 112 -9.63 4.74 8.84
N ALA A 113 -10.73 5.27 9.37
CA ALA A 113 -10.70 5.97 10.65
C ALA A 113 -10.20 5.03 11.76
N PRO A 114 -9.31 5.46 12.68
CA PRO A 114 -8.71 4.59 13.70
C PRO A 114 -9.72 3.79 14.53
N GLN A 115 -10.92 4.33 14.75
CA GLN A 115 -12.01 3.69 15.51
C GLN A 115 -12.69 2.54 14.75
N ARG A 116 -12.48 2.47 13.43
CA ARG A 116 -13.00 1.42 12.53
C ARG A 116 -11.96 0.34 12.23
N VAL A 117 -10.74 0.48 12.73
CA VAL A 117 -9.69 -0.52 12.56
C VAL A 117 -9.91 -1.64 13.60
N PRO A 118 -10.05 -2.91 13.17
CA PRO A 118 -10.20 -4.03 14.10
C PRO A 118 -9.02 -4.14 15.07
N GLU A 119 -9.30 -4.45 16.34
CA GLU A 119 -8.26 -4.59 17.37
C GLU A 119 -7.50 -5.93 17.25
N THR A 120 -8.06 -6.92 16.54
CA THR A 120 -7.42 -8.22 16.34
C THR A 120 -7.73 -8.79 14.95
N THR A 121 -6.77 -9.51 14.39
CA THR A 121 -6.97 -10.46 13.28
C THR A 121 -7.30 -11.81 13.89
N ALA A 122 -8.56 -12.25 13.78
CA ALA A 122 -9.04 -13.54 14.29
C ALA A 122 -8.40 -14.74 13.58
#